data_AF-A0AAU6L3G6-F1
#
_entry.id   AF-A0AAU6L3G6-F1
#
_cell.length_a   1.000
_cell.length_b   1.000
_cell.length_c   1.000
_cell.angle_alpha   90.00
_cell.angle_beta   90.00
_cell.angle_gamma   90.00
#
_symmetry.space_group_name_H-M   'P 1'
#
loop_
_entity.id
_entity.type
_entity.pdbx_description
1 polymer ?
#
loop_
_entity_poly.entity_id
_entity_poly.type
_entity_poly.pdbx_seq_one_letter_code
_entity_poly.pdbx_strand_id
1 'polypeptide(L)'
;MRIERHRVSEAALAAVREDFANKMISDVYSRSRAGRIDAYDWWDITLRFLDGLGAISAVTPELDTPEAKAILADAAEAAAGTVSFAAYYPKAFFHVFLNYVNLGLDYEADPEGTPQPITAIRWIDAFCVAVLADKTERHGEAFHFARLAPQRAGGPGLPPVELINGLLAYVSGDIGVEYQKVPPSPQEKLAALDAALARIADRHARAGAGADRTGIGAADPATGALRALRALAARDREAFGVELAALLLPYSHLDDPRAEPRTLLPLLPLTLAALGYRREGWRPPVESGYLPRALVTGFETPPPRVGPYGRERRADAVAALAKGPLVVERPEMPDAAGHADRVVRALHEAVRTGGASEASARTDRPLGPGNWYEAVEHALITGSRAELAPLVLSGPTALEEDRSAYASYRQALHDYLRGEDPEPATDRAVADVERARDWGFLPAPAVLFSQLVEGDEESFNLALADALEAHRDYYSVGDRLYGAGADAAVDFDILALACHARRRGWRIRVHSPYLPESLLGAAQPF
;
A
#
# COMPACT_ATOMS: atom_id res chain seq x y z
N MET A 1 12.30 -27.75 6.08
CA MET A 1 11.17 -28.60 5.64
C MET A 1 10.48 -27.89 4.49
N ARG A 2 10.05 -28.62 3.45
CA ARG A 2 9.36 -28.04 2.27
C ARG A 2 7.90 -28.48 2.23
N ILE A 3 6.97 -27.54 2.04
CA ILE A 3 5.52 -27.79 1.90
C ILE A 3 5.08 -27.28 0.53
N GLU A 4 4.52 -28.17 -0.28
CA GLU A 4 3.97 -27.81 -1.58
C GLU A 4 2.57 -27.22 -1.44
N ARG A 5 2.27 -26.25 -2.30
CA ARG A 5 0.95 -25.62 -2.38
C ARG A 5 -0.01 -26.53 -3.14
N HIS A 6 -1.26 -26.61 -2.68
CA HIS A 6 -2.31 -27.32 -3.39
C HIS A 6 -2.63 -26.63 -4.72
N ARG A 7 -3.38 -27.31 -5.58
CA ARG A 7 -3.73 -26.79 -6.90
C ARG A 7 -5.15 -26.24 -6.90
N VAL A 8 -5.29 -25.03 -7.41
CA VAL A 8 -6.58 -24.45 -7.81
C VAL A 8 -6.72 -24.62 -9.32
N SER A 9 -7.93 -24.86 -9.82
CA SER A 9 -8.15 -25.08 -11.25
C SER A 9 -7.81 -23.83 -12.08
N GLU A 10 -7.21 -24.03 -13.26
CA GLU A 10 -6.87 -22.92 -14.15
C GLU A 10 -8.11 -22.12 -14.58
N ALA A 11 -9.26 -22.79 -14.71
CA ALA A 11 -10.53 -22.14 -15.00
C ALA A 11 -10.96 -21.17 -13.88
N ALA A 12 -10.79 -21.56 -12.61
CA ALA A 12 -11.10 -20.68 -11.47
C ALA A 12 -10.12 -19.50 -11.39
N LEU A 13 -8.82 -19.74 -11.63
CA LEU A 13 -7.81 -18.68 -11.66
C LEU A 13 -8.07 -17.68 -12.80
N ALA A 14 -8.37 -18.17 -14.00
CA ALA A 14 -8.67 -17.34 -15.16
C ALA A 14 -9.96 -16.52 -14.97
N ALA A 15 -11.02 -17.11 -14.43
CA ALA A 15 -12.30 -16.43 -14.21
C ALA A 15 -12.20 -15.21 -13.27
N VAL A 16 -11.34 -15.31 -12.25
CA VAL A 16 -11.06 -14.20 -11.33
C VAL A 16 -10.17 -13.14 -11.98
N ARG A 17 -9.11 -13.55 -12.69
CA ARG A 17 -8.14 -12.62 -13.30
C ARG A 17 -8.71 -11.83 -14.48
N GLU A 18 -9.61 -12.45 -15.26
CA GLU A 18 -10.20 -11.80 -16.42
C GLU A 18 -10.95 -10.54 -15.98
N ASP A 19 -10.50 -9.38 -16.48
CA ASP A 19 -11.13 -8.08 -16.25
C ASP A 19 -11.36 -7.75 -14.76
N PHE A 20 -10.45 -8.21 -13.90
CA PHE A 20 -10.58 -8.14 -12.44
C PHE A 20 -10.86 -6.71 -11.95
N ALA A 21 -10.09 -5.72 -12.42
CA ALA A 21 -10.24 -4.33 -12.00
C ALA A 21 -11.63 -3.77 -12.30
N ASN A 22 -12.11 -3.89 -13.54
CA ASN A 22 -13.42 -3.40 -13.94
C ASN A 22 -14.56 -4.15 -13.23
N LYS A 23 -14.43 -5.46 -13.02
CA LYS A 23 -15.41 -6.25 -12.25
C LYS A 23 -15.49 -5.77 -10.80
N MET A 24 -14.35 -5.52 -10.16
CA MET A 24 -14.33 -4.99 -8.78
C MET A 24 -14.95 -3.61 -8.70
N ILE A 25 -14.57 -2.69 -9.58
CA ILE A 25 -15.13 -1.33 -9.62
C ILE A 25 -16.64 -1.39 -9.86
N SER A 26 -17.09 -2.13 -10.87
CA SER A 26 -18.50 -2.26 -11.20
C SER A 26 -19.32 -2.82 -10.03
N ASP A 27 -18.84 -3.86 -9.35
CA ASP A 27 -19.52 -4.47 -8.21
C ASP A 27 -19.65 -3.47 -7.04
N VAL A 28 -18.53 -2.87 -6.62
CA VAL A 28 -18.53 -1.96 -5.47
C VAL A 28 -19.41 -0.72 -5.73
N TYR A 29 -19.31 -0.10 -6.91
CA TYR A 29 -20.17 1.04 -7.27
C TYR A 29 -21.65 0.63 -7.40
N SER A 30 -21.93 -0.56 -7.92
CA SER A 30 -23.30 -1.07 -8.00
C SER A 30 -23.92 -1.24 -6.61
N ARG A 31 -23.18 -1.80 -5.64
CA ARG A 31 -23.64 -1.93 -4.25
C ARG A 31 -23.86 -0.59 -3.58
N SER A 32 -22.91 0.33 -3.72
CA SER A 32 -23.02 1.71 -3.21
C SER A 32 -24.26 2.44 -3.74
N ARG A 33 -24.65 2.19 -5.00
CA ARG A 33 -25.88 2.76 -5.60
C ARG A 33 -27.16 2.05 -5.18
N ALA A 34 -27.09 0.75 -4.89
CA ALA A 34 -28.24 -0.06 -4.48
C ALA A 34 -28.65 0.17 -3.02
N GLY A 35 -27.74 0.70 -2.19
CA GLY A 35 -27.99 1.03 -0.81
C GLY A 35 -26.70 1.17 -0.01
N ARG A 36 -26.83 1.14 1.32
CA ARG A 36 -25.67 1.12 2.21
C ARG A 36 -24.96 -0.23 2.10
N ILE A 37 -23.66 -0.20 1.78
CA ILE A 37 -22.77 -1.36 1.92
C ILE A 37 -22.64 -1.67 3.42
N ASP A 38 -23.16 -2.82 3.85
CA ASP A 38 -23.17 -3.23 5.25
C ASP A 38 -21.96 -4.11 5.63
N ALA A 39 -21.93 -4.63 6.86
CA ALA A 39 -20.80 -5.45 7.33
C ALA A 39 -20.63 -6.74 6.52
N TYR A 40 -21.72 -7.32 5.99
CA TYR A 40 -21.68 -8.52 5.17
C TYR A 40 -21.14 -8.21 3.78
N ASP A 41 -21.61 -7.12 3.16
CA ASP A 41 -21.11 -6.70 1.85
C ASP A 41 -19.62 -6.37 1.89
N TRP A 42 -19.15 -5.67 2.93
CA TRP A 42 -17.72 -5.40 3.11
C TRP A 42 -16.89 -6.68 3.23
N TRP A 43 -17.43 -7.69 3.88
CA TRP A 43 -16.75 -8.99 3.98
C TRP A 43 -16.70 -9.70 2.62
N ASP A 44 -17.78 -9.66 1.83
CA ASP A 44 -17.78 -10.20 0.48
C ASP A 44 -16.78 -9.49 -0.44
N ILE A 45 -16.67 -8.16 -0.34
CA ILE A 45 -15.67 -7.37 -1.06
C ILE A 45 -14.25 -7.77 -0.65
N THR A 46 -14.00 -7.93 0.66
CA THR A 46 -12.71 -8.44 1.19
C THR A 46 -12.34 -9.77 0.54
N LEU A 47 -13.28 -10.71 0.53
CA LEU A 47 -13.09 -12.02 -0.05
C LEU A 47 -12.71 -11.90 -1.53
N ARG A 48 -13.44 -11.13 -2.34
CA ARG A 48 -13.14 -10.94 -3.77
C ARG A 48 -11.72 -10.39 -4.02
N PHE A 49 -11.24 -9.45 -3.21
CA PHE A 49 -9.85 -9.01 -3.30
C PHE A 49 -8.86 -10.13 -2.97
N LEU A 50 -9.13 -10.96 -1.96
CA LEU A 50 -8.30 -12.11 -1.63
C LEU A 50 -8.32 -13.19 -2.72
N ASP A 51 -9.42 -13.37 -3.46
CA ASP A 51 -9.44 -14.23 -4.64
C ASP A 51 -8.52 -13.67 -5.73
N GLY A 52 -8.60 -12.37 -6.00
CA GLY A 52 -7.71 -11.69 -6.95
C GLY A 52 -6.24 -11.90 -6.58
N LEU A 53 -5.88 -11.64 -5.33
CA LEU A 53 -4.52 -11.83 -4.81
C LEU A 53 -4.08 -13.31 -4.89
N GLY A 54 -4.97 -14.24 -4.54
CA GLY A 54 -4.73 -15.68 -4.66
C GLY A 54 -4.47 -16.08 -6.11
N ALA A 55 -5.23 -15.56 -7.05
CA ALA A 55 -5.05 -15.83 -8.47
C ALA A 55 -3.75 -15.23 -9.03
N ILE A 56 -3.36 -14.02 -8.60
CA ILE A 56 -2.05 -13.44 -8.93
C ILE A 56 -0.92 -14.32 -8.39
N SER A 57 -1.06 -14.86 -7.17
CA SER A 57 -0.04 -15.72 -6.55
C SER A 57 0.22 -17.04 -7.29
N ALA A 58 -0.68 -17.46 -8.17
CA ALA A 58 -0.48 -18.63 -9.01
C ALA A 58 0.46 -18.33 -10.19
N VAL A 59 0.46 -17.09 -10.69
CA VAL A 59 1.30 -16.63 -11.81
C VAL A 59 2.60 -16.01 -11.31
N THR A 60 2.51 -15.21 -10.26
CA THR A 60 3.63 -14.51 -9.60
C THR A 60 3.68 -14.92 -8.13
N PRO A 61 4.33 -16.07 -7.81
CA PRO A 61 4.29 -16.65 -6.45
C PRO A 61 4.79 -15.73 -5.34
N GLU A 62 5.74 -14.84 -5.65
CA GLU A 62 6.30 -13.91 -4.67
C GLU A 62 5.39 -12.72 -4.34
N LEU A 63 4.37 -12.47 -5.18
CA LEU A 63 3.45 -11.32 -5.08
C LEU A 63 4.14 -9.95 -5.02
N ASP A 64 5.36 -9.85 -5.54
CA ASP A 64 6.14 -8.61 -5.54
C ASP A 64 5.74 -7.70 -6.71
N THR A 65 4.49 -7.27 -6.74
CA THR A 65 3.96 -6.34 -7.73
C THR A 65 3.19 -5.20 -7.08
N PRO A 66 3.18 -3.99 -7.68
CA PRO A 66 2.38 -2.88 -7.19
C PRO A 66 0.88 -3.23 -7.08
N GLU A 67 0.38 -4.00 -8.05
CA GLU A 67 -1.02 -4.44 -8.08
C GLU A 67 -1.37 -5.37 -6.90
N ALA A 68 -0.51 -6.34 -6.58
CA ALA A 68 -0.70 -7.21 -5.42
C ALA A 68 -0.70 -6.41 -4.11
N LYS A 69 0.17 -5.40 -3.98
CA LYS A 69 0.22 -4.51 -2.83
C LYS A 69 -1.08 -3.72 -2.66
N ALA A 70 -1.58 -3.14 -3.75
CA ALA A 70 -2.81 -2.35 -3.75
C ALA A 70 -4.06 -3.21 -3.44
N ILE A 71 -4.16 -4.40 -4.02
CA ILE A 71 -5.24 -5.36 -3.74
C ILE A 71 -5.26 -5.75 -2.25
N LEU A 72 -4.10 -6.07 -1.66
CA LEU A 72 -4.01 -6.39 -0.23
C LEU A 72 -4.42 -5.19 0.64
N ALA A 73 -3.97 -3.99 0.26
CA ALA A 73 -4.29 -2.77 1.00
C ALA A 73 -5.81 -2.51 1.05
N ASP A 74 -6.52 -2.74 -0.05
CA ASP A 74 -7.98 -2.57 -0.13
C ASP A 74 -8.74 -3.74 0.49
N ALA A 75 -8.24 -4.97 0.38
CA ALA A 75 -8.78 -6.10 1.16
C ALA A 75 -8.76 -5.79 2.67
N ALA A 76 -7.68 -5.17 3.16
CA ALA A 76 -7.57 -4.77 4.55
C ALA A 76 -8.55 -3.64 4.93
N GLU A 77 -8.77 -2.65 4.06
CA GLU A 77 -9.75 -1.58 4.34
C GLU A 77 -11.18 -2.10 4.32
N ALA A 78 -11.53 -2.97 3.37
CA ALA A 78 -12.83 -3.62 3.34
C ALA A 78 -13.06 -4.48 4.59
N ALA A 79 -12.05 -5.26 5.01
CA ALA A 79 -12.13 -6.07 6.22
C ALA A 79 -12.28 -5.20 7.48
N ALA A 80 -11.55 -4.08 7.54
CA ALA A 80 -11.69 -3.09 8.60
C ALA A 80 -13.07 -2.43 8.59
N GLY A 81 -13.71 -2.27 7.43
CA GLY A 81 -15.11 -1.86 7.32
C GLY A 81 -16.07 -2.80 8.06
N THR A 82 -15.96 -4.12 7.83
CA THR A 82 -16.73 -5.13 8.59
C THR A 82 -16.49 -5.04 10.10
N VAL A 83 -15.24 -4.85 10.52
CA VAL A 83 -14.86 -4.70 11.94
C VAL A 83 -15.40 -3.39 12.54
N SER A 84 -15.35 -2.30 11.78
CA SER A 84 -15.85 -0.98 12.19
C SER A 84 -17.35 -0.97 12.38
N PHE A 85 -18.10 -1.72 11.56
CA PHE A 85 -19.53 -1.95 11.80
C PHE A 85 -19.78 -2.62 13.16
N ALA A 86 -18.97 -3.62 13.53
CA ALA A 86 -19.13 -4.29 14.81
C ALA A 86 -18.68 -3.44 16.01
N ALA A 87 -17.73 -2.53 15.79
CA ALA A 87 -17.18 -1.65 16.83
C ALA A 87 -18.05 -0.40 17.06
N TYR A 88 -18.47 0.25 15.98
CA TYR A 88 -18.97 1.62 15.99
C TYR A 88 -20.43 1.73 15.57
N TYR A 89 -20.90 0.95 14.59
CA TYR A 89 -22.28 1.04 14.14
C TYR A 89 -23.25 0.48 15.19
N PRO A 90 -24.37 1.15 15.50
CA PRO A 90 -24.89 2.36 14.85
C PRO A 90 -24.60 3.67 15.61
N LYS A 91 -23.61 3.66 16.51
CA LYS A 91 -23.44 4.68 17.55
C LYS A 91 -22.44 5.78 17.20
N ALA A 92 -21.49 5.51 16.32
CA ALA A 92 -20.37 6.40 16.05
C ALA A 92 -20.03 6.42 14.56
N PHE A 93 -19.42 7.53 14.14
CA PHE A 93 -18.92 7.73 12.79
C PHE A 93 -17.76 6.80 12.48
N PHE A 94 -17.69 6.29 11.24
CA PHE A 94 -16.48 5.72 10.67
C PHE A 94 -16.47 5.86 9.15
N HIS A 95 -15.29 5.72 8.54
CA HIS A 95 -15.08 5.87 7.10
C HIS A 95 -14.35 4.65 6.54
N VAL A 96 -14.73 4.22 5.34
CA VAL A 96 -14.02 3.19 4.57
C VAL A 96 -13.63 3.77 3.22
N PHE A 97 -12.33 3.71 2.88
CA PHE A 97 -11.81 4.13 1.58
C PHE A 97 -11.08 2.98 0.90
N LEU A 98 -11.47 2.70 -0.33
CA LEU A 98 -10.82 1.72 -1.21
C LEU A 98 -10.02 2.48 -2.28
N ASN A 99 -8.69 2.44 -2.19
CA ASN A 99 -7.77 3.15 -3.10
C ASN A 99 -7.71 2.51 -4.48
N TYR A 100 -7.87 1.19 -4.57
CA TYR A 100 -7.83 0.42 -5.81
C TYR A 100 -9.06 0.72 -6.68
N VAL A 101 -10.24 0.88 -6.07
CA VAL A 101 -11.48 1.23 -6.80
C VAL A 101 -11.83 2.73 -6.74
N ASN A 102 -11.04 3.52 -6.01
CA ASN A 102 -11.23 4.95 -5.75
C ASN A 102 -12.64 5.30 -5.22
N LEU A 103 -13.08 4.60 -4.17
CA LEU A 103 -14.38 4.83 -3.53
C LEU A 103 -14.24 5.02 -2.02
N GLY A 104 -14.76 6.14 -1.51
CA GLY A 104 -14.93 6.42 -0.09
C GLY A 104 -16.39 6.37 0.33
N LEU A 105 -16.68 5.79 1.49
CA LEU A 105 -18.01 5.77 2.10
C LEU A 105 -17.94 6.18 3.58
N ASP A 106 -18.77 7.15 3.92
CA ASP A 106 -18.96 7.65 5.29
C ASP A 106 -20.17 6.97 5.94
N TYR A 107 -20.02 6.61 7.21
CA TYR A 107 -21.05 5.98 8.01
C TYR A 107 -21.31 6.82 9.25
N GLU A 108 -22.43 7.54 9.27
CA GLU A 108 -22.85 8.34 10.42
C GLU A 108 -23.52 7.49 11.50
N ALA A 109 -23.64 8.08 12.71
CA ALA A 109 -24.47 7.50 13.75
C ALA A 109 -25.94 7.43 13.31
N ASP A 110 -26.58 6.29 13.57
CA ASP A 110 -27.90 5.94 13.08
C ASP A 110 -28.79 5.49 14.27
N PRO A 111 -29.63 6.36 14.85
CA PRO A 111 -30.41 6.03 16.03
C PRO A 111 -31.37 4.83 15.84
N GLU A 112 -31.75 4.54 14.59
CA GLU A 112 -32.64 3.43 14.22
C GLU A 112 -31.85 2.18 13.77
N GLY A 113 -30.53 2.29 13.71
CA GLY A 113 -29.64 1.23 13.26
C GLY A 113 -29.60 0.03 14.22
N THR A 114 -29.39 -1.16 13.66
CA THR A 114 -29.19 -2.38 14.45
C THR A 114 -27.71 -2.75 14.49
N PRO A 115 -27.11 -3.01 15.68
CA PRO A 115 -25.72 -3.45 15.78
C PRO A 115 -25.46 -4.70 14.92
N GLN A 116 -24.33 -4.72 14.22
CA GLN A 116 -23.94 -5.82 13.34
C GLN A 116 -22.73 -6.55 13.94
N PRO A 117 -22.93 -7.63 14.72
CA PRO A 117 -21.84 -8.31 15.41
C PRO A 117 -20.96 -9.11 14.44
N ILE A 118 -19.67 -9.23 14.78
CA ILE A 118 -18.70 -10.06 14.03
C ILE A 118 -18.45 -11.40 14.75
N THR A 119 -18.24 -12.46 13.98
CA THR A 119 -17.85 -13.77 14.53
C THR A 119 -16.36 -13.82 14.85
N ALA A 120 -15.93 -14.77 15.69
CA ALA A 120 -14.52 -14.90 16.05
C ALA A 120 -13.62 -15.19 14.84
N ILE A 121 -14.08 -16.05 13.93
CA ILE A 121 -13.33 -16.42 12.72
C ILE A 121 -13.18 -15.19 11.80
N ARG A 122 -14.27 -14.46 11.52
CA ARG A 122 -14.20 -13.25 10.69
C ARG A 122 -13.32 -12.17 11.31
N TRP A 123 -13.35 -12.01 12.64
CA TRP A 123 -12.46 -11.10 13.34
C TRP A 123 -10.99 -11.51 13.13
N ILE A 124 -10.66 -12.80 13.28
CA ILE A 124 -9.30 -13.32 13.11
C ILE A 124 -8.82 -13.10 11.68
N ASP A 125 -9.63 -13.46 10.68
CA ASP A 125 -9.26 -13.30 9.28
C ASP A 125 -9.07 -11.82 8.94
N ALA A 126 -9.98 -10.94 9.35
CA ALA A 126 -9.84 -9.49 9.16
C ALA A 126 -8.57 -8.94 9.81
N PHE A 127 -8.25 -9.40 11.03
CA PHE A 127 -7.03 -9.01 11.73
C PHE A 127 -5.78 -9.51 11.01
N CYS A 128 -5.81 -10.73 10.47
CA CYS A 128 -4.70 -11.29 9.68
C CYS A 128 -4.43 -10.45 8.43
N VAL A 129 -5.47 -10.07 7.67
CA VAL A 129 -5.34 -9.20 6.49
C VAL A 129 -4.79 -7.82 6.91
N ALA A 130 -5.27 -7.25 8.01
CA ALA A 130 -4.77 -5.98 8.54
C ALA A 130 -3.29 -6.05 8.94
N VAL A 131 -2.83 -7.15 9.56
CA VAL A 131 -1.39 -7.34 9.87
C VAL A 131 -0.57 -7.42 8.58
N LEU A 132 -1.04 -8.19 7.60
CA LEU A 132 -0.31 -8.38 6.33
C LEU A 132 -0.16 -7.06 5.56
N ALA A 133 -1.20 -6.22 5.59
CA ALA A 133 -1.23 -4.89 4.98
C ALA A 133 -0.61 -3.78 5.84
N ASP A 134 -0.11 -4.07 7.04
CA ASP A 134 0.43 -3.10 8.01
C ASP A 134 -0.57 -2.01 8.44
N LYS A 135 -1.85 -2.38 8.62
CA LYS A 135 -2.95 -1.47 8.99
C LYS A 135 -3.50 -1.67 10.41
N THR A 136 -2.81 -2.45 11.24
CA THR A 136 -3.27 -2.74 12.61
C THR A 136 -3.23 -1.54 13.54
N GLU A 137 -2.31 -0.60 13.32
CA GLU A 137 -2.27 0.63 14.11
C GLU A 137 -3.47 1.53 13.76
N ARG A 138 -3.65 1.81 12.46
CA ARG A 138 -4.77 2.61 11.93
C ARG A 138 -6.14 2.13 12.43
N HIS A 139 -6.35 0.81 12.44
CA HIS A 139 -7.64 0.19 12.78
C HIS A 139 -7.67 -0.43 14.18
N GLY A 140 -6.66 -0.18 15.02
CA GLY A 140 -6.45 -0.89 16.28
C GLY A 140 -7.60 -0.72 17.28
N GLU A 141 -8.17 0.48 17.35
CA GLU A 141 -9.33 0.78 18.19
C GLU A 141 -10.58 -0.01 17.76
N ALA A 142 -10.84 -0.12 16.46
CA ALA A 142 -11.97 -0.87 15.93
C ALA A 142 -11.84 -2.35 16.26
N PHE A 143 -10.65 -2.93 16.05
CA PHE A 143 -10.36 -4.31 16.42
C PHE A 143 -10.51 -4.56 17.92
N HIS A 144 -10.01 -3.63 18.74
CA HIS A 144 -10.19 -3.67 20.18
C HIS A 144 -11.69 -3.76 20.50
N PHE A 145 -12.53 -2.78 20.12
CA PHE A 145 -13.94 -2.82 20.51
C PHE A 145 -14.73 -3.99 19.90
N ALA A 146 -14.47 -4.34 18.64
CA ALA A 146 -15.16 -5.43 17.95
C ALA A 146 -14.94 -6.80 18.61
N ARG A 147 -13.85 -7.00 19.38
CA ARG A 147 -13.57 -8.26 20.09
C ARG A 147 -14.62 -8.64 21.12
N LEU A 148 -15.39 -7.67 21.62
CA LEU A 148 -16.38 -7.90 22.68
C LEU A 148 -17.53 -8.80 22.18
N ALA A 149 -17.91 -8.72 20.90
CA ALA A 149 -18.96 -9.56 20.33
C ALA A 149 -18.60 -11.06 20.38
N PRO A 150 -17.47 -11.54 19.82
CA PRO A 150 -17.08 -12.93 19.92
C PRO A 150 -16.78 -13.37 21.36
N GLN A 151 -16.29 -12.47 22.23
CA GLN A 151 -16.07 -12.78 23.65
C GLN A 151 -17.36 -12.97 24.45
N ARG A 152 -18.45 -12.29 24.10
CA ARG A 152 -19.77 -12.48 24.73
C ARG A 152 -20.49 -13.71 24.19
N ALA A 153 -20.33 -13.99 22.89
CA ALA A 153 -20.91 -15.16 22.24
C ALA A 153 -20.17 -16.46 22.63
N GLY A 154 -18.85 -16.39 22.80
CA GLY A 154 -18.01 -17.46 23.31
C GLY A 154 -17.82 -17.38 24.83
N GLY A 155 -17.24 -18.43 25.42
CA GLY A 155 -16.81 -18.42 26.82
C GLY A 155 -15.29 -18.52 26.93
N PRO A 156 -14.69 -18.20 28.09
CA PRO A 156 -13.27 -18.39 28.34
C PRO A 156 -12.82 -19.83 28.00
N GLY A 157 -11.62 -19.92 27.41
CA GLY A 157 -11.03 -21.18 26.94
C GLY A 157 -11.55 -21.68 25.59
N LEU A 158 -12.42 -20.94 24.89
CA LEU A 158 -12.77 -21.26 23.50
C LEU A 158 -11.61 -20.86 22.57
N PRO A 159 -11.01 -21.77 21.77
CA PRO A 159 -9.74 -21.47 21.09
C PRO A 159 -9.74 -20.23 20.19
N PRO A 160 -10.74 -19.97 19.32
CA PRO A 160 -10.77 -18.73 18.55
C PRO A 160 -10.83 -17.47 19.41
N VAL A 161 -11.56 -17.48 20.54
CA VAL A 161 -11.64 -16.32 21.45
C VAL A 161 -10.29 -16.07 22.14
N GLU A 162 -9.61 -17.14 22.55
CA GLU A 162 -8.28 -17.03 23.16
C GLU A 162 -7.22 -16.59 22.14
N LEU A 163 -7.34 -17.01 20.88
CA LEU A 163 -6.47 -16.53 19.80
C LEU A 163 -6.64 -15.03 19.54
N ILE A 164 -7.87 -14.49 19.56
CA ILE A 164 -8.13 -13.05 19.45
C ILE A 164 -7.35 -12.28 20.51
N ASN A 165 -7.44 -12.73 21.77
CA ASN A 165 -6.72 -12.10 22.88
C ASN A 165 -5.20 -12.21 22.72
N GLY A 166 -4.70 -13.37 22.29
CA GLY A 166 -3.27 -13.59 22.03
C GLY A 166 -2.73 -12.69 20.91
N LEU A 167 -3.48 -12.52 19.83
CA LEU A 167 -3.12 -11.64 18.72
C LEU A 167 -3.05 -10.18 19.17
N LEU A 168 -4.06 -9.68 19.90
CA LEU A 168 -4.06 -8.33 20.46
C LEU A 168 -2.91 -8.09 21.44
N ALA A 169 -2.64 -9.06 22.33
CA ALA A 169 -1.53 -8.99 23.28
C ALA A 169 -0.17 -8.92 22.57
N TYR A 170 0.04 -9.75 21.55
CA TYR A 170 1.30 -9.78 20.83
C TYR A 170 1.48 -8.54 19.95
N VAL A 171 0.48 -8.23 19.12
CA VAL A 171 0.54 -7.21 18.07
C VAL A 171 0.38 -5.81 18.66
N SER A 172 -0.70 -5.56 19.40
CA SER A 172 -1.07 -4.23 19.91
C SER A 172 -0.63 -3.98 21.34
N GLY A 173 -0.20 -5.02 22.07
CA GLY A 173 0.14 -4.91 23.49
C GLY A 173 -1.09 -4.88 24.42
N ASP A 174 -2.29 -5.17 23.91
CA ASP A 174 -3.50 -5.25 24.72
C ASP A 174 -3.62 -6.63 25.36
N ILE A 175 -3.25 -6.73 26.65
CA ILE A 175 -3.37 -7.97 27.43
C ILE A 175 -4.72 -8.07 28.18
N GLY A 176 -5.69 -7.23 27.85
CA GLY A 176 -7.03 -7.25 28.44
C GLY A 176 -7.11 -6.66 29.86
N VAL A 177 -6.13 -5.84 30.26
CA VAL A 177 -6.11 -5.14 31.54
C VAL A 177 -6.78 -3.77 31.37
N GLU A 178 -7.83 -3.52 32.15
CA GLU A 178 -8.53 -2.23 32.15
C GLU A 178 -7.56 -1.11 32.58
N TYR A 179 -7.46 -0.04 31.77
CA TYR A 179 -6.55 1.10 31.99
C TYR A 179 -5.05 0.78 31.93
N GLN A 180 -4.62 -0.11 31.02
CA GLN A 180 -3.21 -0.32 30.73
C GLN A 180 -2.55 0.97 30.18
N LYS A 181 -1.72 1.63 31.00
CA LYS A 181 -1.02 2.89 30.64
C LYS A 181 0.38 2.71 30.05
N VAL A 182 0.95 1.52 30.20
CA VAL A 182 2.32 1.19 29.75
C VAL A 182 2.25 -0.08 28.89
N PRO A 183 2.97 -0.14 27.75
CA PRO A 183 3.07 -1.36 26.96
C PRO A 183 3.55 -2.54 27.82
N PRO A 184 2.95 -3.73 27.68
CA PRO A 184 3.33 -4.87 28.52
C PRO A 184 4.74 -5.34 28.16
N SER A 185 5.48 -5.74 29.20
CA SER A 185 6.77 -6.39 29.06
C SER A 185 6.66 -7.72 28.28
N PRO A 186 7.76 -8.20 27.68
CA PRO A 186 7.77 -9.50 27.02
C PRO A 186 7.29 -10.65 27.93
N GLN A 187 7.60 -10.59 29.23
CA GLN A 187 7.18 -11.59 30.22
C GLN A 187 5.67 -11.55 30.47
N GLU A 188 5.07 -10.35 30.55
CA GLU A 188 3.61 -10.22 30.70
C GLU A 188 2.87 -10.71 29.46
N LYS A 189 3.38 -10.43 28.26
CA LYS A 189 2.84 -10.98 27.01
C LYS A 189 2.89 -12.52 27.01
N LEU A 190 4.03 -13.10 27.40
CA LEU A 190 4.18 -14.54 27.48
C LEU A 190 3.23 -15.17 28.51
N ALA A 191 3.11 -14.56 29.69
CA ALA A 191 2.20 -15.02 30.74
C ALA A 191 0.73 -14.98 30.30
N ALA A 192 0.32 -13.95 29.53
CA ALA A 192 -1.02 -13.87 28.97
C ALA A 192 -1.31 -15.01 27.98
N LEU A 193 -0.33 -15.35 27.12
CA LEU A 193 -0.43 -16.45 26.16
C LEU A 193 -0.46 -17.82 26.86
N ASP A 194 0.36 -18.01 27.90
CA ASP A 194 0.35 -19.22 28.74
C ASP A 194 -0.99 -19.40 29.44
N ALA A 195 -1.56 -18.33 30.01
CA ALA A 195 -2.86 -18.36 30.65
C ALA A 195 -3.99 -18.68 29.67
N ALA A 196 -3.91 -18.19 28.42
CA ALA A 196 -4.87 -18.49 27.37
C ALA A 196 -4.84 -19.99 26.98
N LEU A 197 -3.64 -20.56 26.80
CA LEU A 197 -3.48 -22.00 26.53
C LEU A 197 -3.98 -22.87 27.71
N ALA A 198 -3.74 -22.44 28.95
CA ALA A 198 -4.25 -23.13 30.14
C ALA A 198 -5.78 -23.16 30.18
N ARG A 199 -6.45 -22.03 29.86
CA ARG A 199 -7.92 -21.98 29.80
C ARG A 199 -8.50 -22.92 28.74
N ILE A 200 -7.86 -23.07 27.58
CA ILE A 200 -8.24 -24.05 26.55
C ILE A 200 -8.12 -25.47 27.10
N ALA A 201 -6.99 -25.78 27.74
CA ALA A 201 -6.76 -27.11 28.33
C ALA A 201 -7.81 -27.44 29.41
N ASP A 202 -8.12 -26.51 30.32
CA ASP A 202 -9.13 -26.67 31.36
C ASP A 202 -10.54 -26.86 30.79
N ARG A 203 -10.85 -26.17 29.68
CA ARG A 203 -12.12 -26.36 28.98
C ARG A 203 -12.21 -27.76 28.36
N HIS A 204 -11.15 -28.21 27.69
CA HIS A 204 -11.09 -29.54 27.10
C HIS A 204 -11.17 -30.64 28.16
N ALA A 205 -10.50 -30.49 29.31
CA ALA A 205 -10.57 -31.43 30.42
C ALA A 205 -12.00 -31.56 30.98
N ARG A 206 -12.72 -30.43 31.12
CA ARG A 206 -14.12 -30.42 31.54
C ARG A 206 -15.06 -31.06 30.51
N ALA A 207 -14.79 -30.89 29.21
CA ALA A 207 -15.58 -31.51 28.14
C ALA A 207 -15.29 -33.02 27.98
N GLY A 208 -14.05 -33.44 28.24
CA GLY A 208 -13.58 -34.83 28.11
C GLY A 208 -13.99 -35.78 29.24
N ALA A 209 -14.71 -35.31 30.26
CA ALA A 209 -15.25 -36.15 31.34
C ALA A 209 -16.45 -37.03 30.92
N GLY A 210 -16.83 -37.05 29.63
CA GLY A 210 -17.97 -37.83 29.12
C GLY A 210 -17.89 -38.29 27.66
N ALA A 211 -16.74 -38.26 26.98
CA ALA A 211 -16.62 -38.68 25.58
C ALA A 211 -15.45 -39.64 25.36
N ASP A 212 -15.74 -40.73 24.64
CA ASP A 212 -14.83 -41.81 24.28
C ASP A 212 -13.65 -41.29 23.43
N ARG A 213 -12.43 -41.62 23.85
CA ARG A 213 -11.18 -41.07 23.28
C ARG A 213 -10.76 -41.87 22.05
N THR A 214 -11.40 -41.65 20.90
CA THR A 214 -10.96 -42.25 19.62
C THR A 214 -10.66 -41.23 18.51
N GLY A 215 -10.41 -39.98 18.87
CA GLY A 215 -9.93 -38.97 17.94
C GLY A 215 -8.85 -38.10 18.57
N ILE A 216 -7.60 -38.55 18.57
CA ILE A 216 -6.45 -37.63 18.59
C ILE A 216 -6.38 -37.04 17.17
N GLY A 217 -7.40 -36.26 16.80
CA GLY A 217 -7.56 -35.63 15.50
C GLY A 217 -7.00 -34.22 15.57
N ALA A 218 -6.19 -33.84 14.57
CA ALA A 218 -5.56 -32.54 14.33
C ALA A 218 -5.93 -31.43 15.33
N ALA A 219 -4.94 -30.92 16.08
CA ALA A 219 -5.14 -29.79 16.97
C ALA A 219 -5.86 -28.65 16.23
N ASP A 220 -6.91 -28.11 16.85
CA ASP A 220 -7.67 -26.97 16.34
C ASP A 220 -6.71 -25.84 15.86
N PRO A 221 -6.90 -25.27 14.65
CA PRO A 221 -5.97 -24.29 14.09
C PRO A 221 -5.74 -23.06 14.97
N ALA A 222 -6.76 -22.60 15.70
CA ALA A 222 -6.63 -21.46 16.60
C ALA A 222 -5.71 -21.80 17.80
N THR A 223 -5.81 -23.01 18.34
CA THR A 223 -4.89 -23.51 19.38
C THR A 223 -3.45 -23.62 18.87
N GLY A 224 -3.24 -24.16 17.67
CA GLY A 224 -1.91 -24.24 17.05
C GLY A 224 -1.30 -22.85 16.81
N ALA A 225 -2.09 -21.91 16.30
CA ALA A 225 -1.65 -20.52 16.11
C ALA A 225 -1.32 -19.82 17.43
N LEU A 226 -2.08 -20.09 18.49
CA LEU A 226 -1.79 -19.55 19.82
C LEU A 226 -0.46 -20.10 20.37
N ARG A 227 -0.13 -21.37 20.11
CA ARG A 227 1.19 -21.94 20.43
C ARG A 227 2.31 -21.31 19.59
N ALA A 228 2.07 -21.03 18.31
CA ALA A 228 3.02 -20.31 17.47
C ALA A 228 3.29 -18.88 18.00
N LEU A 229 2.24 -18.14 18.39
CA LEU A 229 2.38 -16.81 19.01
C LEU A 229 3.15 -16.87 20.33
N ARG A 230 2.89 -17.88 21.16
CA ARG A 230 3.63 -18.13 22.40
C ARG A 230 5.11 -18.41 22.11
N ALA A 231 5.43 -19.19 21.08
CA ALA A 231 6.80 -19.46 20.67
C ALA A 231 7.52 -18.18 20.20
N LEU A 232 6.84 -17.31 19.45
CA LEU A 232 7.37 -15.98 19.09
C LEU A 232 7.67 -15.15 20.35
N ALA A 233 6.70 -15.04 21.28
CA ALA A 233 6.88 -14.29 22.52
C ALA A 233 8.02 -14.85 23.41
N ALA A 234 8.22 -16.17 23.39
CA ALA A 234 9.28 -16.86 24.12
C ALA A 234 10.64 -16.83 23.39
N ARG A 235 10.72 -16.25 22.18
CA ARG A 235 11.90 -16.28 21.30
C ARG A 235 12.36 -17.71 20.96
N ASP A 236 11.43 -18.66 20.92
CA ASP A 236 11.68 -20.07 20.57
C ASP A 236 11.42 -20.32 19.08
N ARG A 237 12.49 -20.19 18.28
CA ARG A 237 12.43 -20.33 16.82
C ARG A 237 12.10 -21.75 16.37
N GLU A 238 12.53 -22.77 17.12
CA GLU A 238 12.30 -24.17 16.77
C GLU A 238 10.83 -24.53 16.97
N ALA A 239 10.27 -24.23 18.15
CA ALA A 239 8.85 -24.45 18.43
C ALA A 239 7.94 -23.67 17.47
N PHE A 240 8.32 -22.43 17.13
CA PHE A 240 7.60 -21.65 16.12
C PHE A 240 7.57 -22.36 14.76
N GLY A 241 8.70 -22.93 14.32
CA GLY A 241 8.76 -23.66 13.06
C GLY A 241 7.89 -24.92 13.03
N VAL A 242 7.82 -25.65 14.15
CA VAL A 242 6.96 -26.83 14.28
C VAL A 242 5.47 -26.46 14.21
N GLU A 243 5.04 -25.41 14.91
CA GLU A 243 3.62 -25.00 14.88
C GLU A 243 3.24 -24.39 13.51
N LEU A 244 4.12 -23.57 12.90
CA LEU A 244 3.87 -23.02 11.57
C LEU A 244 3.75 -24.13 10.52
N ALA A 245 4.61 -25.14 10.58
CA ALA A 245 4.54 -26.34 9.75
C ALA A 245 3.19 -27.06 9.91
N ALA A 246 2.78 -27.30 11.16
CA ALA A 246 1.53 -28.00 11.47
C ALA A 246 0.29 -27.24 10.97
N LEU A 247 0.33 -25.90 10.94
CA LEU A 247 -0.77 -25.07 10.39
C LEU A 247 -0.82 -25.08 8.86
N LEU A 248 0.31 -25.24 8.18
CA LEU A 248 0.39 -25.23 6.72
C LEU A 248 0.08 -26.60 6.09
N LEU A 249 0.43 -27.69 6.76
CA LEU A 249 0.26 -29.06 6.25
C LEU A 249 -1.19 -29.38 5.82
N PRO A 250 -2.25 -29.04 6.58
CA PRO A 250 -3.63 -29.28 6.16
C PRO A 250 -3.96 -28.67 4.80
N TYR A 251 -3.44 -27.48 4.48
CA TYR A 251 -3.67 -26.85 3.19
C TYR A 251 -3.04 -27.64 2.03
N SER A 252 -1.87 -28.25 2.24
CA SER A 252 -1.20 -29.07 1.21
C SER A 252 -1.97 -30.34 0.83
N HIS A 253 -2.92 -30.76 1.68
CA HIS A 253 -3.79 -31.92 1.46
C HIS A 253 -5.19 -31.54 0.97
N LEU A 254 -5.43 -30.26 0.64
CA LEU A 254 -6.68 -29.81 0.04
C LEU A 254 -6.79 -30.31 -1.40
N ASP A 255 -7.47 -31.44 -1.58
CA ASP A 255 -7.85 -31.99 -2.89
C ASP A 255 -9.32 -31.63 -3.20
N ASP A 256 -9.63 -30.32 -3.25
CA ASP A 256 -10.96 -29.82 -3.61
C ASP A 256 -10.94 -29.13 -4.98
N PRO A 257 -11.64 -29.69 -6.00
CA PRO A 257 -11.82 -29.04 -7.30
C PRO A 257 -12.52 -27.67 -7.24
N ARG A 258 -13.21 -27.36 -6.14
CA ARG A 258 -13.88 -26.09 -5.86
C ARG A 258 -13.05 -25.16 -4.97
N ALA A 259 -11.80 -25.49 -4.69
CA ALA A 259 -10.90 -24.62 -3.95
C ALA A 259 -10.86 -23.24 -4.61
N GLU A 260 -11.24 -22.22 -3.85
CA GLU A 260 -11.25 -20.85 -4.31
C GLU A 260 -9.81 -20.31 -4.35
N PRO A 261 -9.45 -19.41 -5.29
CA PRO A 261 -8.10 -18.87 -5.37
C PRO A 261 -7.56 -18.31 -4.07
N ARG A 262 -8.38 -17.69 -3.22
CA ARG A 262 -7.97 -17.18 -1.89
C ARG A 262 -7.40 -18.26 -0.97
N THR A 263 -7.73 -19.54 -1.16
CA THR A 263 -7.21 -20.65 -0.34
C THR A 263 -5.70 -20.86 -0.52
N LEU A 264 -5.12 -20.35 -1.61
CA LEU A 264 -3.67 -20.29 -1.82
C LEU A 264 -2.96 -19.34 -0.84
N LEU A 265 -3.72 -18.54 -0.09
CA LEU A 265 -3.26 -17.56 0.90
C LEU A 265 -3.84 -17.88 2.28
N PRO A 266 -3.32 -18.91 2.98
CA PRO A 266 -3.79 -19.25 4.32
C PRO A 266 -3.42 -18.13 5.30
N LEU A 267 -4.37 -17.24 5.56
CA LEU A 267 -4.14 -15.96 6.26
C LEU A 267 -3.44 -16.13 7.61
N LEU A 268 -3.91 -17.07 8.44
CA LEU A 268 -3.37 -17.27 9.79
C LEU A 268 -1.89 -17.71 9.82
N PRO A 269 -1.45 -18.79 9.16
CA PRO A 269 -0.03 -19.13 9.10
C PRO A 269 0.81 -18.09 8.36
N LEU A 270 0.25 -17.41 7.35
CA LEU A 270 0.93 -16.33 6.65
C LEU A 270 1.19 -15.13 7.56
N THR A 271 0.21 -14.71 8.37
CA THR A 271 0.35 -13.67 9.38
C THR A 271 1.38 -14.04 10.44
N LEU A 272 1.40 -15.30 10.90
CA LEU A 272 2.42 -15.77 11.84
C LEU A 272 3.83 -15.70 11.26
N ALA A 273 4.01 -16.12 10.00
CA ALA A 273 5.28 -15.99 9.29
C ALA A 273 5.70 -14.52 9.12
N ALA A 274 4.76 -13.63 8.78
CA ALA A 274 5.01 -12.19 8.68
C ALA A 274 5.42 -11.59 10.04
N LEU A 275 4.76 -11.97 11.14
CA LEU A 275 5.15 -11.53 12.49
C LEU A 275 6.54 -12.02 12.88
N GLY A 276 6.88 -13.28 12.59
CA GLY A 276 8.22 -13.82 12.81
C GLY A 276 9.30 -13.09 11.99
N TYR A 277 9.01 -12.73 10.75
CA TYR A 277 9.95 -11.97 9.95
C TYR A 277 10.08 -10.51 10.43
N ARG A 278 8.97 -9.78 10.46
CA ARG A 278 8.95 -8.32 10.65
C ARG A 278 9.27 -7.88 12.08
N ARG A 279 8.94 -8.68 13.10
CA ARG A 279 9.18 -8.33 14.51
C ARG A 279 10.39 -9.03 15.12
N GLU A 280 10.69 -10.24 14.64
CA GLU A 280 11.72 -11.09 15.23
C GLU A 280 12.97 -11.20 14.35
N GLY A 281 12.91 -10.73 13.10
CA GLY A 281 14.00 -10.82 12.13
C GLY A 281 14.23 -12.25 11.62
N TRP A 282 13.25 -13.15 11.81
CA TRP A 282 13.40 -14.56 11.47
C TRP A 282 12.89 -14.83 10.05
N ARG A 283 13.77 -15.33 9.18
CA ARG A 283 13.31 -15.96 7.94
C ARG A 283 12.40 -17.14 8.25
N PRO A 284 11.30 -17.34 7.48
CA PRO A 284 10.40 -18.46 7.67
C PRO A 284 11.17 -19.78 7.79
N PRO A 285 10.94 -20.58 8.84
CA PRO A 285 11.65 -21.84 9.06
C PRO A 285 11.19 -22.97 8.11
N VAL A 286 10.15 -22.72 7.31
CA VAL A 286 9.55 -23.65 6.35
C VAL A 286 9.59 -23.02 4.96
N GLU A 287 10.07 -23.77 3.98
CA GLU A 287 9.96 -23.39 2.56
C GLU A 287 8.57 -23.80 2.08
N SER A 288 7.74 -22.83 1.71
CA SER A 288 6.34 -23.10 1.36
C SER A 288 5.83 -22.12 0.32
N GLY A 289 5.16 -22.63 -0.72
CA GLY A 289 4.46 -21.81 -1.71
C GLY A 289 3.27 -21.02 -1.16
N TYR A 290 2.86 -21.29 0.08
CA TYR A 290 1.86 -20.52 0.82
C TYR A 290 2.42 -19.27 1.50
N LEU A 291 3.74 -19.03 1.44
CA LEU A 291 4.40 -17.91 2.09
C LEU A 291 5.08 -16.98 1.05
N PRO A 292 4.30 -16.25 0.21
CA PRO A 292 4.85 -15.26 -0.71
C PRO A 292 5.77 -14.28 0.02
N ARG A 293 6.98 -14.03 -0.51
CA ARG A 293 7.94 -13.11 0.14
C ARG A 293 7.32 -11.75 0.40
N ALA A 294 6.64 -11.15 -0.58
CA ALA A 294 6.09 -9.81 -0.43
C ALA A 294 5.10 -9.71 0.75
N LEU A 295 4.28 -10.74 0.97
CA LEU A 295 3.34 -10.77 2.09
C LEU A 295 4.03 -11.05 3.44
N VAL A 296 5.11 -11.82 3.46
CA VAL A 296 5.89 -12.06 4.69
C VAL A 296 6.69 -10.82 5.07
N THR A 297 7.38 -10.20 4.12
CA THR A 297 8.27 -9.05 4.37
C THR A 297 7.50 -7.74 4.48
N GLY A 298 6.29 -7.64 3.93
CA GLY A 298 5.52 -6.39 3.89
C GLY A 298 5.90 -5.51 2.72
N PHE A 299 6.16 -6.13 1.56
CA PHE A 299 6.60 -5.44 0.34
C PHE A 299 7.86 -4.62 0.58
N GLU A 300 8.80 -5.16 1.37
CA GLU A 300 10.13 -4.56 1.54
C GLU A 300 10.78 -4.33 0.18
N THR A 301 10.88 -3.05 -0.18
CA THR A 301 11.66 -2.58 -1.33
C THR A 301 13.07 -2.23 -0.88
N PRO A 302 14.07 -2.32 -1.76
CA PRO A 302 15.36 -1.73 -1.51
C PRO A 302 15.20 -0.23 -1.18
N PRO A 303 16.06 0.35 -0.32
CA PRO A 303 16.07 1.79 -0.10
C PRO A 303 16.32 2.51 -1.43
N PRO A 304 15.86 3.78 -1.56
CA PRO A 304 16.07 4.57 -2.77
C PRO A 304 17.56 4.60 -3.13
N ARG A 305 17.86 4.78 -4.42
CA ARG A 305 19.23 4.88 -4.92
C ARG A 305 19.98 6.03 -4.25
N VAL A 306 19.27 7.08 -3.87
CA VAL A 306 19.77 8.22 -3.11
C VAL A 306 18.68 8.86 -2.26
N GLY A 307 19.03 9.34 -1.07
CA GLY A 307 18.15 10.14 -0.22
C GLY A 307 18.16 11.64 -0.57
N PRO A 308 17.41 12.47 0.18
CA PRO A 308 17.39 13.92 -0.01
C PRO A 308 18.79 14.54 0.04
N TYR A 309 19.05 15.54 -0.81
CA TYR A 309 20.33 16.27 -0.87
C TYR A 309 21.56 15.35 -0.97
N GLY A 310 21.49 14.34 -1.84
CA GLY A 310 22.58 13.42 -2.13
C GLY A 310 22.99 12.50 -0.97
N ARG A 311 22.20 12.42 0.11
CA ARG A 311 22.53 11.61 1.29
C ARG A 311 22.32 10.12 0.99
N GLU A 312 23.07 9.28 1.72
CA GLU A 312 22.88 7.82 1.72
C GLU A 312 22.94 7.16 0.32
N ARG A 313 23.79 7.68 -0.59
CA ARG A 313 23.96 7.09 -1.93
C ARG A 313 24.29 5.61 -1.85
N ARG A 314 23.50 4.81 -2.56
CA ARG A 314 23.76 3.39 -2.74
C ARG A 314 24.95 3.17 -3.66
N ALA A 315 25.98 2.50 -3.14
CA ALA A 315 27.23 2.25 -3.87
C ALA A 315 27.01 1.45 -5.16
N ASP A 316 26.08 0.49 -5.16
CA ASP A 316 25.71 -0.30 -6.33
C ASP A 316 24.99 0.55 -7.40
N ALA A 317 24.15 1.49 -6.99
CA ALA A 317 23.45 2.40 -7.89
C ALA A 317 24.40 3.41 -8.56
N VAL A 318 25.33 3.96 -7.79
CA VAL A 318 26.43 4.81 -8.30
C VAL A 318 27.28 4.03 -9.31
N ALA A 319 27.67 2.80 -8.97
CA ALA A 319 28.44 1.95 -9.86
C ALA A 319 27.66 1.59 -11.15
N ALA A 320 26.35 1.42 -11.08
CA ALA A 320 25.50 1.20 -12.26
C ALA A 320 25.47 2.42 -13.17
N LEU A 321 25.23 3.61 -12.61
CA LEU A 321 25.20 4.87 -13.35
C LEU A 321 26.56 5.23 -13.98
N ALA A 322 27.67 4.82 -13.35
CA ALA A 322 29.01 4.98 -13.90
C ALA A 322 29.29 4.07 -15.10
N LYS A 323 28.62 2.91 -15.19
CA LYS A 323 28.75 1.98 -16.33
C LYS A 323 27.98 2.41 -17.57
N GLY A 324 26.91 3.18 -17.39
CA GLY A 324 26.04 3.61 -18.48
C GLY A 324 24.76 4.25 -17.98
N PRO A 325 23.89 4.69 -18.89
CA PRO A 325 22.59 5.26 -18.51
C PRO A 325 21.72 4.21 -17.81
N LEU A 326 20.97 4.65 -16.80
CA LEU A 326 19.94 3.82 -16.18
C LEU A 326 18.73 3.75 -17.12
N VAL A 327 18.08 2.59 -17.19
CA VAL A 327 16.91 2.38 -18.07
C VAL A 327 15.69 2.16 -17.20
N VAL A 328 14.63 2.95 -17.43
CA VAL A 328 13.33 2.75 -16.80
C VAL A 328 12.30 2.48 -17.88
N GLU A 329 11.79 1.26 -17.92
CA GLU A 329 10.79 0.84 -18.90
C GLU A 329 9.39 1.38 -18.58
N ARG A 330 8.62 1.66 -19.63
CA ARG A 330 7.19 2.01 -19.55
C ARG A 330 6.36 0.82 -20.05
N PRO A 331 5.39 0.29 -19.28
CA PRO A 331 4.46 -0.72 -19.75
C PRO A 331 3.71 -0.29 -21.02
N GLU A 332 3.19 -1.25 -21.80
CA GLU A 332 2.36 -0.93 -22.97
C GLU A 332 1.07 -0.23 -22.54
N MET A 333 0.87 1.01 -23.02
CA MET A 333 -0.27 1.86 -22.70
C MET A 333 -0.70 2.68 -23.92
N PRO A 334 -1.22 2.04 -24.98
CA PRO A 334 -1.39 2.66 -26.31
C PRO A 334 -2.28 3.91 -26.28
N ASP A 335 -3.38 3.89 -25.51
CA ASP A 335 -4.30 5.04 -25.42
C ASP A 335 -3.65 6.24 -24.71
N ALA A 336 -3.01 6.01 -23.57
CA ALA A 336 -2.29 7.04 -22.81
C ALA A 336 -1.11 7.60 -23.63
N ALA A 337 -0.33 6.72 -24.26
CA ALA A 337 0.79 7.10 -25.13
C ALA A 337 0.32 7.95 -26.32
N GLY A 338 -0.78 7.56 -26.98
CA GLY A 338 -1.35 8.33 -28.09
C GLY A 338 -1.88 9.71 -27.66
N HIS A 339 -2.33 9.88 -26.42
CA HIS A 339 -2.64 11.20 -25.86
C HIS A 339 -1.37 11.99 -25.59
N ALA A 340 -0.40 11.41 -24.89
CA ALA A 340 0.87 12.06 -24.58
C ALA A 340 1.59 12.54 -25.84
N ASP A 341 1.61 11.76 -26.92
CA ASP A 341 2.23 12.17 -28.20
C ASP A 341 1.65 13.48 -28.77
N ARG A 342 0.35 13.74 -28.56
CA ARG A 342 -0.27 15.00 -28.98
C ARG A 342 0.23 16.17 -28.13
N VAL A 343 0.27 16.00 -26.81
CA VAL A 343 0.74 17.03 -25.87
C VAL A 343 2.23 17.32 -26.08
N VAL A 344 3.05 16.27 -26.17
CA VAL A 344 4.50 16.36 -26.44
C VAL A 344 4.77 17.10 -27.75
N ARG A 345 4.00 16.82 -28.81
CA ARG A 345 4.14 17.54 -30.09
C ARG A 345 3.80 19.02 -29.95
N ALA A 346 2.74 19.37 -29.23
CA ALA A 346 2.36 20.76 -29.00
C ALA A 346 3.44 21.52 -28.20
N LEU A 347 3.96 20.90 -27.13
CA LEU A 347 5.06 21.46 -26.34
C LEU A 347 6.34 21.62 -27.16
N HIS A 348 6.67 20.63 -27.99
CA HIS A 348 7.86 20.69 -28.84
C HIS A 348 7.75 21.79 -29.89
N GLU A 349 6.55 22.01 -30.45
CA GLU A 349 6.31 23.12 -31.36
C GLU A 349 6.47 24.48 -30.66
N ALA A 350 5.95 24.63 -29.43
CA ALA A 350 6.13 25.84 -28.63
C ALA A 350 7.63 26.12 -28.34
N VAL A 351 8.42 25.08 -28.09
CA VAL A 351 9.90 25.20 -27.96
C VAL A 351 10.51 25.76 -29.25
N ARG A 352 10.10 25.26 -30.43
CA ARG A 352 10.68 25.73 -31.70
C ARG A 352 10.28 27.16 -32.06
N THR A 353 9.05 27.57 -31.76
CA THR A 353 8.51 28.87 -32.14
C THR A 353 8.85 29.98 -31.15
N GLY A 354 9.43 29.64 -29.99
CA GLY A 354 9.82 30.60 -28.96
C GLY A 354 8.62 31.30 -28.30
N GLY A 355 7.44 30.68 -28.31
CA GLY A 355 6.21 31.27 -27.79
C GLY A 355 5.04 30.30 -27.62
N ALA A 356 4.15 30.72 -26.72
CA ALA A 356 3.00 30.03 -26.11
C ALA A 356 2.40 28.83 -26.86
N SER A 357 2.36 27.70 -26.16
CA SER A 357 1.31 26.69 -26.36
C SER A 357 -0.06 27.38 -26.31
N GLU A 358 -1.01 27.00 -27.18
CA GLU A 358 -2.40 27.50 -27.14
C GLU A 358 -3.06 27.33 -25.75
N ALA A 359 -2.51 26.47 -24.88
CA ALA A 359 -2.91 26.31 -23.48
C ALA A 359 -2.61 27.53 -22.59
N SER A 360 -1.60 28.34 -22.93
CA SER A 360 -1.24 29.54 -22.16
C SER A 360 -2.20 30.72 -22.37
N ALA A 361 -3.08 30.63 -23.37
CA ALA A 361 -4.03 31.66 -23.73
C ALA A 361 -5.44 31.34 -23.22
N ARG A 362 -5.64 31.29 -21.89
CA ARG A 362 -6.96 31.44 -21.24
C ARG A 362 -6.82 31.44 -19.70
N THR A 363 -7.01 32.60 -19.06
CA THR A 363 -8.20 32.91 -18.22
C THR A 363 -7.91 34.13 -17.32
N ASP A 364 -8.83 35.10 -17.29
CA ASP A 364 -8.87 36.21 -16.30
C ASP A 364 -9.23 35.74 -14.87
N ARG A 365 -8.99 34.46 -14.55
CA ARG A 365 -9.35 33.82 -13.29
C ARG A 365 -8.06 33.65 -12.46
N PRO A 366 -8.06 33.84 -11.13
CA PRO A 366 -6.91 33.51 -10.30
C PRO A 366 -6.49 32.06 -10.57
N LEU A 367 -5.20 31.83 -10.86
CA LEU A 367 -4.66 30.49 -11.01
C LEU A 367 -4.71 29.82 -9.63
N GLY A 368 -5.58 28.83 -9.45
CA GLY A 368 -5.51 27.96 -8.28
C GLY A 368 -4.19 27.18 -8.26
N PRO A 369 -3.80 26.59 -7.11
CA PRO A 369 -2.48 25.97 -6.95
C PRO A 369 -2.13 24.92 -8.01
N GLY A 370 -3.11 24.09 -8.41
CA GLY A 370 -2.92 23.08 -9.45
C GLY A 370 -2.65 23.67 -10.84
N ASN A 371 -3.44 24.66 -11.26
CA ASN A 371 -3.27 25.29 -12.57
C ASN A 371 -1.99 26.13 -12.64
N TRP A 372 -1.59 26.75 -11.53
CA TRP A 372 -0.30 27.45 -11.45
C TRP A 372 0.84 26.46 -11.64
N TYR A 373 0.77 25.30 -10.99
CA TYR A 373 1.79 24.28 -11.03
C TYR A 373 1.93 23.65 -12.44
N GLU A 374 0.83 23.28 -13.10
CA GLU A 374 0.84 22.80 -14.49
C GLU A 374 1.45 23.85 -15.45
N ALA A 375 1.14 25.14 -15.25
CA ALA A 375 1.73 26.21 -16.05
C ALA A 375 3.25 26.34 -15.82
N VAL A 376 3.72 26.13 -14.58
CA VAL A 376 5.15 26.13 -14.25
C VAL A 376 5.85 24.94 -14.92
N GLU A 377 5.27 23.75 -14.87
CA GLU A 377 5.80 22.55 -15.56
C GLU A 377 5.97 22.82 -17.05
N HIS A 378 4.93 23.35 -17.71
CA HIS A 378 5.01 23.72 -19.12
C HIS A 378 6.10 24.76 -19.40
N ALA A 379 6.20 25.81 -18.59
CA ALA A 379 7.23 26.85 -18.75
C ALA A 379 8.65 26.29 -18.55
N LEU A 380 8.83 25.35 -17.63
CA LEU A 380 10.10 24.64 -17.42
C LEU A 380 10.41 23.67 -18.56
N ILE A 381 9.41 22.98 -19.11
CA ILE A 381 9.59 22.11 -20.29
C ILE A 381 9.95 22.94 -21.51
N THR A 382 9.27 24.05 -21.76
CA THR A 382 9.54 24.92 -22.93
C THR A 382 10.81 25.75 -22.77
N GLY A 383 11.17 26.09 -21.53
CA GLY A 383 12.27 27.00 -21.22
C GLY A 383 11.94 28.47 -21.47
N SER A 384 10.66 28.80 -21.64
CA SER A 384 10.20 30.15 -21.93
C SER A 384 10.29 31.03 -20.69
N ARG A 385 11.33 31.88 -20.61
CA ARG A 385 11.45 32.88 -19.53
C ARG A 385 10.27 33.86 -19.52
N ALA A 386 9.68 34.13 -20.68
CA ALA A 386 8.53 35.01 -20.82
C ALA A 386 7.26 34.42 -20.20
N GLU A 387 7.10 33.08 -20.24
CA GLU A 387 6.00 32.37 -19.58
C GLU A 387 6.28 32.17 -18.08
N LEU A 388 7.53 31.90 -17.72
CA LEU A 388 7.91 31.63 -16.33
C LEU A 388 7.82 32.87 -15.44
N ALA A 389 8.21 34.05 -15.93
CA ALA A 389 8.27 35.26 -15.12
C ALA A 389 6.92 35.69 -14.51
N PRO A 390 5.79 35.72 -15.25
CA PRO A 390 4.47 35.96 -14.67
C PRO A 390 4.07 34.94 -13.60
N LEU A 391 4.44 33.67 -13.76
CA LEU A 391 4.11 32.59 -12.81
C LEU A 391 4.88 32.75 -11.49
N VAL A 392 6.15 33.16 -11.56
CA VAL A 392 6.96 33.50 -10.38
C VAL A 392 6.31 34.65 -9.58
N LEU A 393 5.78 35.65 -10.28
CA LEU A 393 5.10 36.79 -9.66
C LEU A 393 3.74 36.43 -9.07
N SER A 394 2.95 35.57 -9.72
CA SER A 394 1.61 35.18 -9.27
C SER A 394 1.60 34.08 -8.20
N GLY A 395 2.70 33.34 -8.02
CA GLY A 395 2.82 32.22 -7.08
C GLY A 395 2.35 32.49 -5.65
N PRO A 396 2.67 33.64 -4.98
CA PRO A 396 2.19 33.89 -3.63
C PRO A 396 0.65 33.87 -3.53
N THR A 397 -0.03 34.48 -4.50
CA THR A 397 -1.50 34.51 -4.56
C THR A 397 -2.07 33.15 -4.97
N ALA A 398 -1.39 32.43 -5.87
CA ALA A 398 -1.83 31.12 -6.32
C ALA A 398 -1.73 30.04 -5.22
N LEU A 399 -0.77 30.17 -4.30
CA LEU A 399 -0.44 29.15 -3.30
C LEU A 399 -0.95 29.47 -1.87
N GLU A 400 -1.47 30.66 -1.61
CA GLU A 400 -1.87 31.14 -0.26
C GLU A 400 -2.78 30.15 0.50
N GLU A 401 -3.76 29.60 -0.21
CA GLU A 401 -4.74 28.66 0.34
C GLU A 401 -4.46 27.19 -0.04
N ASP A 402 -3.25 26.86 -0.55
CA ASP A 402 -2.94 25.48 -0.85
C ASP A 402 -2.89 24.66 0.46
N ARG A 403 -3.81 23.72 0.58
CA ARG A 403 -3.92 22.74 1.67
C ARG A 403 -3.82 21.31 1.14
N SER A 404 -3.46 21.16 -0.14
CA SER A 404 -3.25 19.85 -0.76
C SER A 404 -1.95 19.22 -0.24
N ALA A 405 -1.80 17.92 -0.47
CA ALA A 405 -0.56 17.20 -0.16
C ALA A 405 0.65 17.69 -0.97
N TYR A 406 0.43 18.53 -2.00
CA TYR A 406 1.47 19.14 -2.84
C TYR A 406 1.88 20.53 -2.37
N ALA A 407 1.22 21.09 -1.36
CA ALA A 407 1.41 22.50 -0.95
C ALA A 407 2.87 22.81 -0.62
N SER A 408 3.53 21.99 0.20
CA SER A 408 4.94 22.19 0.56
C SER A 408 5.87 22.08 -0.65
N TYR A 409 5.58 21.16 -1.58
CA TYR A 409 6.37 20.99 -2.79
C TYR A 409 6.24 22.17 -3.74
N ARG A 410 5.01 22.65 -3.98
CA ARG A 410 4.77 23.82 -4.84
C ARG A 410 5.38 25.09 -4.26
N GLN A 411 5.34 25.25 -2.93
CA GLN A 411 6.05 26.33 -2.25
C GLN A 411 7.56 26.22 -2.48
N ALA A 412 8.15 25.03 -2.33
CA ALA A 412 9.59 24.81 -2.54
C ALA A 412 10.02 25.13 -3.97
N LEU A 413 9.23 24.69 -4.96
CA LEU A 413 9.46 25.02 -6.36
C LEU A 413 9.37 26.53 -6.61
N HIS A 414 8.39 27.20 -6.00
CA HIS A 414 8.24 28.65 -6.11
C HIS A 414 9.44 29.41 -5.52
N ASP A 415 9.85 29.08 -4.29
CA ASP A 415 11.01 29.70 -3.61
C ASP A 415 12.28 29.54 -4.45
N TYR A 416 12.49 28.34 -5.02
CA TYR A 416 13.59 28.05 -5.92
C TYR A 416 13.58 28.92 -7.18
N LEU A 417 12.42 29.09 -7.81
CA LEU A 417 12.29 29.89 -9.03
C LEU A 417 12.43 31.39 -8.80
N ARG A 418 12.15 31.88 -7.58
CA ARG A 418 12.39 33.28 -7.16
C ARG A 418 13.86 33.55 -6.85
N GLY A 419 14.67 32.51 -6.65
CA GLY A 419 16.03 32.63 -6.12
C GLY A 419 16.05 32.95 -4.62
N GLU A 420 14.97 32.65 -3.89
CA GLU A 420 14.94 32.61 -2.43
C GLU A 420 15.50 31.26 -1.94
N ASP A 421 15.66 31.06 -0.64
CA ASP A 421 16.12 29.79 -0.07
C ASP A 421 14.98 28.75 -0.08
N PRO A 422 15.05 27.69 -0.92
CA PRO A 422 13.99 26.71 -1.02
C PRO A 422 14.13 25.54 -0.03
N GLU A 423 15.24 25.42 0.72
CA GLU A 423 15.51 24.28 1.58
C GLU A 423 14.42 24.05 2.65
N PRO A 424 13.92 25.09 3.38
CA PRO A 424 12.91 24.87 4.41
C PRO A 424 11.57 24.36 3.87
N ALA A 425 11.20 24.75 2.64
CA ALA A 425 10.01 24.23 1.97
C ALA A 425 10.26 22.83 1.38
N THR A 426 11.46 22.58 0.86
CA THR A 426 11.87 21.27 0.34
C THR A 426 11.89 20.20 1.43
N ASP A 427 12.42 20.52 2.62
CA ASP A 427 12.42 19.62 3.78
C ASP A 427 10.99 19.25 4.21
N ARG A 428 10.07 20.22 4.20
CA ARG A 428 8.65 19.96 4.45
C ARG A 428 8.04 19.08 3.38
N ALA A 429 8.35 19.33 2.10
CA ALA A 429 7.86 18.52 0.98
C ALA A 429 8.33 17.06 1.10
N VAL A 430 9.61 16.82 1.40
CA VAL A 430 10.15 15.48 1.63
C VAL A 430 9.43 14.79 2.81
N ALA A 431 9.22 15.50 3.92
CA ALA A 431 8.53 14.94 5.08
C ALA A 431 7.04 14.68 4.82
N ASP A 432 6.38 15.48 3.97
CA ASP A 432 4.98 15.30 3.60
C ASP A 432 4.79 14.11 2.66
N VAL A 433 5.72 13.87 1.72
CA VAL A 433 5.72 12.68 0.85
C VAL A 433 5.77 11.40 1.67
N GLU A 434 6.65 11.33 2.68
CA GLU A 434 6.75 10.18 3.58
C GLU A 434 5.45 9.95 4.37
N ARG A 435 4.81 11.04 4.84
CA ARG A 435 3.52 10.97 5.56
C ARG A 435 2.35 10.57 4.66
N ALA A 436 2.43 10.86 3.36
CA ALA A 436 1.36 10.63 2.39
C ALA A 436 1.49 9.31 1.61
N ARG A 437 2.54 8.50 1.85
CA ARG A 437 2.85 7.28 1.08
C ARG A 437 1.68 6.29 0.93
N ASP A 438 0.74 6.28 1.89
CA ASP A 438 -0.40 5.35 1.95
C ASP A 438 -1.74 6.00 1.55
N TRP A 439 -1.73 7.25 1.08
CA TRP A 439 -2.94 8.02 0.76
C TRP A 439 -3.51 7.70 -0.63
N GLY A 440 -2.88 6.81 -1.38
CA GLY A 440 -3.44 6.29 -2.64
C GLY A 440 -3.22 7.17 -3.88
N PHE A 441 -2.39 8.21 -3.80
CA PHE A 441 -1.98 9.04 -4.95
C PHE A 441 -0.44 9.01 -5.14
N LEU A 442 0.04 9.42 -6.31
CA LEU A 442 1.47 9.52 -6.61
C LEU A 442 2.05 10.80 -5.97
N PRO A 443 2.93 10.71 -4.96
CA PRO A 443 3.50 11.89 -4.33
C PRO A 443 4.38 12.70 -5.29
N ALA A 444 4.54 14.00 -4.99
CA ALA A 444 5.47 14.86 -5.72
C ALA A 444 6.91 14.32 -5.67
N PRO A 445 7.74 14.53 -6.71
CA PRO A 445 9.12 14.05 -6.77
C PRO A 445 10.06 14.92 -5.91
N ALA A 446 9.74 15.12 -4.63
CA ALA A 446 10.46 16.00 -3.70
C ALA A 446 11.93 15.60 -3.51
N VAL A 447 12.25 14.29 -3.51
CA VAL A 447 13.63 13.81 -3.43
C VAL A 447 14.41 14.18 -4.69
N LEU A 448 13.83 14.05 -5.88
CA LEU A 448 14.44 14.49 -7.15
C LEU A 448 14.68 16.00 -7.15
N PHE A 449 13.68 16.79 -6.73
CA PHE A 449 13.79 18.24 -6.62
C PHE A 449 14.88 18.67 -5.62
N SER A 450 15.02 17.98 -4.48
CA SER A 450 16.08 18.29 -3.50
C SER A 450 17.50 18.17 -4.10
N GLN A 451 17.71 17.31 -5.11
CA GLN A 451 19.00 17.21 -5.80
C GLN A 451 19.27 18.43 -6.70
N LEU A 452 18.21 19.02 -7.26
CA LEU A 452 18.28 20.25 -8.04
C LEU A 452 18.63 21.46 -7.15
N VAL A 453 18.09 21.49 -5.93
CA VAL A 453 18.40 22.47 -4.88
C VAL A 453 19.86 22.34 -4.45
N GLU A 454 20.31 21.13 -4.10
CA GLU A 454 21.70 20.83 -3.72
C GLU A 454 22.71 21.13 -4.85
N GLY A 455 22.27 20.98 -6.11
CA GLY A 455 23.15 21.15 -7.26
C GLY A 455 23.95 19.89 -7.63
N ASP A 456 23.45 18.71 -7.25
CA ASP A 456 24.14 17.43 -7.41
C ASP A 456 23.63 16.63 -8.62
N GLU A 457 24.34 16.73 -9.75
CA GLU A 457 23.98 16.04 -11.01
C GLU A 457 23.98 14.50 -10.88
N GLU A 458 24.88 13.92 -10.09
CA GLU A 458 24.94 12.47 -9.94
C GLU A 458 23.72 11.96 -9.17
N SER A 459 23.43 12.59 -8.04
CA SER A 459 22.24 12.24 -7.24
C SER A 459 20.94 12.55 -7.96
N PHE A 460 20.89 13.63 -8.74
CA PHE A 460 19.71 13.94 -9.58
C PHE A 460 19.38 12.78 -10.52
N ASN A 461 20.38 12.19 -11.19
CA ASN A 461 20.15 11.05 -12.08
C ASN A 461 19.72 9.77 -11.34
N LEU A 462 20.22 9.55 -10.13
CA LEU A 462 19.77 8.43 -9.29
C LEU A 462 18.32 8.60 -8.84
N ALA A 463 17.97 9.78 -8.32
CA ALA A 463 16.62 10.13 -7.89
C ALA A 463 15.63 10.18 -9.06
N LEU A 464 16.08 10.54 -10.26
CA LEU A 464 15.26 10.56 -11.47
C LEU A 464 14.81 9.15 -11.85
N ALA A 465 15.70 8.16 -11.74
CA ALA A 465 15.34 6.77 -11.96
C ALA A 465 14.32 6.27 -10.92
N ASP A 466 14.53 6.60 -9.63
CA ASP A 466 13.59 6.23 -8.56
C ASP A 466 12.20 6.87 -8.78
N ALA A 467 12.14 8.15 -9.16
CA ALA A 467 10.89 8.86 -9.41
C ALA A 467 10.11 8.27 -10.61
N LEU A 468 10.80 7.92 -11.70
CA LEU A 468 10.17 7.27 -12.86
C LEU A 468 9.69 5.85 -12.55
N GLU A 469 10.41 5.10 -11.72
CA GLU A 469 9.95 3.78 -11.24
C GLU A 469 8.71 3.92 -10.35
N ALA A 470 8.67 4.92 -9.46
CA ALA A 470 7.48 5.19 -8.65
C ALA A 470 6.26 5.57 -9.51
N HIS A 471 6.45 6.40 -10.54
CA HIS A 471 5.42 6.74 -11.52
C HIS A 471 4.90 5.51 -12.26
N ARG A 472 5.82 4.68 -12.78
CA ARG A 472 5.47 3.40 -13.43
C ARG A 472 4.65 2.51 -12.51
N ASP A 473 5.11 2.33 -11.29
CA ASP A 473 4.50 1.41 -10.32
C ASP A 473 3.09 1.91 -9.92
N TYR A 474 2.90 3.22 -9.79
CA TYR A 474 1.58 3.81 -9.52
C TYR A 474 0.56 3.53 -10.61
N TYR A 475 0.93 3.72 -11.88
CA TYR A 475 0.06 3.50 -13.04
C TYR A 475 -0.05 2.03 -13.46
N SER A 476 0.72 1.13 -12.86
CA SER A 476 0.61 -0.32 -13.09
C SER A 476 -0.48 -1.00 -12.25
N VAL A 477 -1.30 -0.23 -11.53
CA VAL A 477 -2.31 -0.74 -10.59
C VAL A 477 -3.71 -0.54 -11.15
N GLY A 478 -4.48 -1.64 -11.25
CA GLY A 478 -5.90 -1.60 -11.54
C GLY A 478 -6.23 -0.83 -12.81
N ASP A 479 -7.25 0.01 -12.75
CA ASP A 479 -7.69 0.85 -13.86
C ASP A 479 -7.12 2.27 -13.79
N ARG A 480 -6.08 2.54 -13.00
CA ARG A 480 -5.52 3.90 -12.87
C ARG A 480 -5.04 4.50 -14.19
N LEU A 481 -4.77 3.68 -15.20
CA LEU A 481 -4.50 4.12 -16.56
C LEU A 481 -5.73 4.75 -17.23
N TYR A 482 -6.93 4.29 -16.89
CA TYR A 482 -8.19 4.73 -17.47
C TYR A 482 -8.52 6.15 -17.00
N GLY A 483 -8.60 7.08 -17.95
CA GLY A 483 -8.85 8.49 -17.64
C GLY A 483 -7.63 9.29 -17.19
N ALA A 484 -6.46 8.66 -16.97
CA ALA A 484 -5.22 9.37 -16.64
C ALA A 484 -4.64 10.19 -17.81
N GLY A 485 -5.11 9.95 -19.03
CA GLY A 485 -4.73 10.75 -20.20
C GLY A 485 -3.24 10.69 -20.51
N ALA A 486 -2.63 11.86 -20.74
CA ALA A 486 -1.21 11.97 -21.07
C ALA A 486 -0.30 11.68 -19.86
N ASP A 487 -0.77 11.95 -18.64
CA ASP A 487 0.04 11.91 -17.41
C ASP A 487 0.53 10.49 -17.10
N ALA A 488 -0.28 9.47 -17.39
CA ALA A 488 0.15 8.08 -17.25
C ALA A 488 1.35 7.74 -18.14
N ALA A 489 1.44 8.34 -19.34
CA ALA A 489 2.49 8.05 -20.30
C ALA A 489 3.70 9.01 -20.19
N VAL A 490 3.51 10.20 -19.63
CA VAL A 490 4.56 11.21 -19.38
C VAL A 490 4.27 11.89 -18.06
N ASP A 491 5.19 11.76 -17.09
CA ASP A 491 5.16 12.58 -15.88
C ASP A 491 5.71 13.98 -16.23
N PHE A 492 4.82 14.97 -16.30
CA PHE A 492 5.19 16.33 -16.71
C PHE A 492 6.06 17.06 -15.67
N ASP A 493 5.95 16.74 -14.40
CA ASP A 493 6.82 17.33 -13.37
C ASP A 493 8.24 16.76 -13.46
N ILE A 494 8.36 15.43 -13.52
CA ILE A 494 9.67 14.78 -13.71
C ILE A 494 10.33 15.26 -15.02
N LEU A 495 9.56 15.39 -16.11
CA LEU A 495 10.05 15.92 -17.38
C LEU A 495 10.47 17.39 -17.26
N ALA A 496 9.69 18.23 -16.57
CA ALA A 496 10.00 19.63 -16.32
C ALA A 496 11.32 19.78 -15.58
N LEU A 497 11.53 19.03 -14.50
CA LEU A 497 12.77 19.02 -13.73
C LEU A 497 13.96 18.54 -14.57
N ALA A 498 13.79 17.49 -15.37
CA ALA A 498 14.85 16.97 -16.24
C ALA A 498 15.24 17.95 -17.35
N CYS A 499 14.26 18.59 -17.99
CA CYS A 499 14.48 19.65 -18.98
C CYS A 499 15.17 20.87 -18.35
N HIS A 500 14.75 21.28 -17.16
CA HIS A 500 15.38 22.39 -16.44
C HIS A 500 16.84 22.08 -16.04
N ALA A 501 17.11 20.88 -15.51
CA ALA A 501 18.47 20.42 -15.21
C ALA A 501 19.36 20.43 -16.47
N ARG A 502 18.84 19.99 -17.61
CA ARG A 502 19.55 20.07 -18.90
C ARG A 502 19.89 21.49 -19.32
N ARG A 503 18.98 22.44 -19.15
CA ARG A 503 19.24 23.87 -19.44
C ARG A 503 20.28 24.49 -18.49
N ARG A 504 20.48 23.90 -17.31
CA ARG A 504 21.58 24.24 -16.39
C ARG A 504 22.92 23.60 -16.78
N GLY A 505 22.96 22.80 -17.84
CA GLY A 505 24.18 22.14 -18.34
C GLY A 505 24.37 20.70 -17.88
N TRP A 506 23.42 20.11 -17.14
CA TRP A 506 23.55 18.75 -16.61
C TRP A 506 23.27 17.71 -17.69
N ARG A 507 23.91 16.54 -17.55
CA ARG A 507 23.64 15.38 -18.41
C ARG A 507 22.58 14.50 -17.76
N ILE A 508 21.51 14.25 -18.51
CA ILE A 508 20.52 13.24 -18.13
C ILE A 508 20.99 11.90 -18.66
N ARG A 509 21.26 11.00 -17.72
CA ARG A 509 21.78 9.64 -17.89
C ARG A 509 20.72 8.60 -17.52
N VAL A 510 19.45 8.94 -17.68
CA VAL A 510 18.31 8.05 -17.52
C VAL A 510 17.58 7.98 -18.86
N HIS A 511 17.39 6.77 -19.37
CA HIS A 511 16.66 6.50 -20.60
C HIS A 511 15.30 5.93 -20.25
N SER A 512 14.24 6.59 -20.68
CA SER A 512 12.88 6.11 -20.44
C SER A 512 11.89 6.65 -21.47
N PRO A 513 10.89 5.86 -21.91
CA PRO A 513 9.78 6.36 -22.71
C PRO A 513 8.94 7.45 -22.01
N TYR A 514 9.02 7.55 -20.68
CA TYR A 514 8.42 8.65 -19.90
C TYR A 514 9.11 10.00 -20.10
N LEU A 515 10.32 10.02 -20.69
CA LEU A 515 11.09 11.22 -21.00
C LEU A 515 11.21 11.39 -22.53
N PRO A 516 10.27 12.08 -23.19
CA PRO A 516 10.29 12.24 -24.64
C PRO A 516 11.60 12.89 -25.13
N GLU A 517 12.34 12.16 -25.97
CA GLU A 517 13.65 12.57 -26.46
C GLU A 517 13.60 13.89 -27.25
N SER A 518 12.49 14.17 -27.94
CA SER A 518 12.30 15.43 -28.68
C SER A 518 12.33 16.65 -27.75
N LEU A 519 11.66 16.60 -26.60
CA LEU A 519 11.63 17.69 -25.63
C LEU A 519 12.94 17.77 -24.84
N LEU A 520 13.42 16.63 -24.34
CA LEU A 520 14.66 16.57 -23.56
C LEU A 520 15.89 16.95 -24.40
N GLY A 521 15.90 16.59 -25.68
CA GLY A 521 16.92 16.97 -26.65
C GLY A 521 16.87 18.46 -27.01
N ALA A 522 15.68 19.07 -27.05
CA ALA A 522 15.51 20.49 -27.32
C ALA A 522 15.85 21.40 -26.12
N ALA A 523 15.84 20.86 -24.90
CA ALA A 523 16.26 21.56 -23.68
C ALA A 523 17.78 21.78 -23.62
N GLN A 524 18.31 22.65 -24.49
CA GLN A 524 19.74 22.96 -24.56
C GLN A 524 20.16 23.96 -23.46
N PRO A 525 21.41 23.91 -22.98
CA PRO A 525 21.94 24.91 -22.05
C PRO A 525 21.80 26.34 -22.59
N PHE A 526 21.56 27.30 -21.69
CA PHE A 526 21.44 28.73 -22.04
C PHE A 526 22.75 29.34 -22.55
#